data_AF-A0A8T0USG5-F1
#
_entry.id   AF-A0A8T0USG5-F1
#
_cell.length_a   1.000
_cell.length_b   1.000
_cell.length_c   1.000
_cell.angle_alpha   90.00
_cell.angle_beta   90.00
_cell.angle_gamma   90.00
#
_symmetry.space_group_name_H-M   'P 1'
#
loop_
_entity.id
_entity.type
_entity.pdbx_description
1 polymer ?
#
loop_
_entity_poly.entity_id
_entity_poly.type
_entity_poly.pdbx_seq_one_letter_code
_entity_poly.pdbx_strand_id
1 'polypeptide(L)'
;MATRYWIISLPVQSPGATASSLWSRLQDSISRHSFDTPLYRFNVPDLRVGTLDSLLALSDDLVKSNVFVEGVSHKIRRQIEDLERAGGVESGALTVDGVPVDTYLTRFVWDEGKYPTMSPLKEIVGSIQTQVAKIEDDMKVRAAEYNNVRSQLSAINRKQSGSLAVRDLSNLVKPEDMVTSEHLVTLLAIVPKYSQKDWLASYESLDTFVVPRSSKKLYEDNEYALYTVTLFAKVVDNFKVRAREKGFQVRDFEYSPEAQESWKQEMEKLLQDQEAMRTSLLQWCYASYSEVFSSWMHFCAVCVFVESILRYVCCSCTIYKE
;
A
#
# COMPACT_ATOMS: atom_id res chain seq x y z
N MET A 1 -22.19 4.72 3.94
CA MET A 1 -22.40 5.49 5.18
C MET A 1 -21.42 4.97 6.20
N ALA A 2 -20.74 5.83 6.95
CA ALA A 2 -19.88 5.39 8.04
C ALA A 2 -20.75 4.92 9.20
N THR A 3 -20.64 3.65 9.58
CA THR A 3 -21.29 3.10 10.78
C THR A 3 -20.67 3.72 12.02
N ARG A 4 -21.50 4.30 12.89
CA ARG A 4 -21.04 4.95 14.13
C ARG A 4 -21.50 4.14 15.32
N TYR A 5 -20.63 4.07 16.31
CA TYR A 5 -20.89 3.38 17.57
C TYR A 5 -20.65 4.34 18.72
N TRP A 6 -21.53 4.28 19.71
CA TRP A 6 -21.44 5.04 20.94
C TRP A 6 -21.25 4.07 22.10
N ILE A 7 -20.24 4.32 22.94
CA ILE A 7 -20.00 3.58 24.18
C ILE A 7 -20.41 4.46 25.34
N ILE A 8 -21.40 4.03 26.12
CA ILE A 8 -21.94 4.79 27.25
C ILE A 8 -21.97 3.92 28.49
N SER A 9 -21.60 4.51 29.62
CA SER A 9 -21.74 3.90 30.94
C SER A 9 -22.75 4.66 31.77
N LEU A 10 -23.58 3.92 32.51
CA LEU A 10 -24.62 4.47 33.36
C LEU A 10 -24.44 3.97 34.81
N PRO A 11 -24.67 4.84 35.80
CA PRO A 11 -24.58 4.47 37.20
C PRO A 11 -25.81 3.66 37.65
N VAL A 12 -25.59 2.66 38.51
CA VAL A 12 -26.67 1.90 39.14
C VAL A 12 -27.13 2.65 40.39
N GLN A 13 -27.93 3.71 40.20
CA GLN A 13 -28.22 4.71 41.25
C GLN A 13 -29.33 4.36 42.24
N SER A 14 -30.09 3.28 42.07
CA SER A 14 -31.26 3.00 42.92
C SER A 14 -31.01 1.84 43.90
N PRO A 15 -31.31 1.99 45.20
CA PRO A 15 -31.28 0.88 46.14
C PRO A 15 -32.17 -0.27 45.65
N GLY A 16 -31.58 -1.45 45.43
CA GLY A 16 -32.28 -2.62 44.88
C GLY A 16 -32.38 -2.68 43.35
N ALA A 17 -31.91 -1.67 42.61
CA ALA A 17 -31.78 -1.79 41.16
C ALA A 17 -30.55 -2.62 40.79
N THR A 18 -30.75 -3.54 39.86
CA THR A 18 -29.68 -4.35 39.26
C THR A 18 -29.28 -3.79 37.90
N ALA A 19 -28.06 -4.08 37.45
CA ALA A 19 -27.61 -3.76 36.09
C ALA A 19 -28.60 -4.27 35.01
N SER A 20 -29.18 -5.45 35.22
CA SER A 20 -30.22 -6.04 34.35
C SER A 20 -31.51 -5.22 34.31
N SER A 21 -31.94 -4.67 35.45
CA SER A 21 -33.13 -3.81 35.53
C SER A 21 -32.91 -2.45 34.86
N LEU A 22 -31.68 -1.91 34.95
CA LEU A 22 -31.29 -0.68 34.27
C LEU A 22 -31.22 -0.88 32.75
N TRP A 23 -30.60 -1.98 32.33
CA TRP A 23 -30.52 -2.40 30.92
C TRP A 23 -31.91 -2.51 30.28
N SER A 24 -32.85 -3.21 30.95
CA SER A 24 -34.20 -3.39 30.42
C SER A 24 -34.96 -2.06 30.29
N ARG A 25 -34.79 -1.15 31.26
CA ARG A 25 -35.36 0.21 31.21
C ARG A 25 -34.74 1.05 30.09
N LEU A 26 -33.43 0.95 29.88
CA LEU A 26 -32.73 1.64 28.79
C LEU A 26 -33.25 1.17 27.43
N GLN A 27 -33.36 -0.15 27.24
CA GLN A 27 -33.92 -0.72 26.01
C GLN A 27 -35.35 -0.24 25.74
N ASP A 28 -36.23 -0.28 26.74
CA ASP A 28 -37.61 0.20 26.60
C ASP A 28 -37.64 1.69 26.23
N SER A 29 -36.90 2.53 26.96
CA SER A 29 -36.84 3.97 26.71
C SER A 29 -36.34 4.32 25.30
N ILE A 30 -35.22 3.72 24.87
CA ILE A 30 -34.67 3.96 23.53
C ILE A 30 -35.60 3.43 22.46
N SER A 31 -36.18 2.23 22.63
CA SER A 31 -37.12 1.67 21.64
C SER A 31 -38.35 2.56 21.40
N ARG A 32 -38.78 3.34 22.40
CA ARG A 32 -39.91 4.28 22.30
C ARG A 32 -39.59 5.54 21.50
N HIS A 33 -38.33 5.98 21.49
CA HIS A 33 -37.88 7.22 20.84
C HIS A 33 -37.14 6.98 19.52
N SER A 34 -36.41 5.88 19.43
CA SER A 34 -35.56 5.49 18.30
C SER A 34 -35.55 3.96 18.15
N PHE A 35 -36.61 3.41 17.55
CA PHE A 35 -36.82 1.96 17.45
C PHE A 35 -35.75 1.23 16.61
N ASP A 36 -35.08 1.94 15.70
CA ASP A 36 -34.02 1.41 14.82
C ASP A 36 -32.61 1.50 15.43
N THR A 37 -32.46 1.91 16.69
CA THR A 37 -31.15 2.00 17.36
C THR A 37 -30.85 0.73 18.16
N PRO A 38 -30.05 -0.23 17.62
CA PRO A 38 -29.77 -1.47 18.33
C PRO A 38 -28.80 -1.23 19.50
N LEU A 39 -29.08 -1.92 20.61
CA LEU A 39 -28.33 -1.84 21.88
C LEU A 39 -27.61 -3.15 22.15
N TYR A 40 -26.33 -3.06 22.50
CA TYR A 40 -25.45 -4.19 22.82
C TYR A 40 -24.78 -3.99 24.18
N ARG A 41 -24.64 -5.06 24.95
CA ARG A 41 -23.91 -4.99 26.22
C ARG A 41 -22.42 -4.90 25.93
N PHE A 42 -21.74 -4.03 26.65
CA PHE A 42 -20.28 -3.92 26.60
C PHE A 42 -19.73 -4.37 27.94
N ASN A 43 -19.34 -5.64 27.99
CA ASN A 43 -18.96 -6.30 29.22
C ASN A 43 -17.52 -5.92 29.58
N VAL A 44 -17.39 -5.01 30.54
CA VAL A 44 -16.11 -4.62 31.14
C VAL A 44 -16.00 -5.34 32.49
N PRO A 45 -14.93 -6.11 32.74
CA PRO A 45 -14.75 -6.80 34.01
C PRO A 45 -14.36 -5.82 35.13
N ASP A 46 -14.36 -6.31 36.36
CA ASP A 46 -13.84 -5.55 37.50
C ASP A 46 -12.31 -5.49 37.41
N LEU A 47 -11.78 -4.37 36.92
CA LEU A 47 -10.35 -4.14 36.81
C LEU A 47 -9.79 -3.66 38.15
N ARG A 48 -8.53 -4.02 38.44
CA ARG A 48 -7.86 -3.58 39.66
C ARG A 48 -7.70 -2.06 39.71
N VAL A 49 -8.39 -1.46 40.67
CA VAL A 49 -8.35 -0.02 40.93
C VAL A 49 -7.18 0.33 41.86
N GLY A 50 -6.46 1.41 41.54
CA GLY A 50 -5.42 1.99 42.40
C GLY A 50 -5.96 3.04 43.37
N THR A 51 -5.16 4.06 43.67
CA THR A 51 -5.62 5.24 44.43
C THR A 51 -6.36 6.23 43.52
N LEU A 52 -7.17 7.12 44.10
CA LEU A 52 -7.85 8.18 43.35
C LEU A 52 -6.84 9.06 42.57
N ASP A 53 -5.72 9.41 43.20
CA ASP A 53 -4.65 10.19 42.56
C ASP A 53 -4.09 9.47 41.33
N SER A 54 -3.92 8.14 41.40
CA SER A 54 -3.44 7.34 40.26
C SER A 54 -4.45 7.29 39.10
N LEU A 55 -5.75 7.31 39.41
CA LEU A 55 -6.81 7.35 38.39
C LEU A 55 -6.90 8.72 37.71
N LEU A 56 -6.79 9.81 38.48
CA LEU A 56 -6.78 11.17 37.93
C LEU A 56 -5.59 11.37 37.00
N ALA A 57 -4.39 10.96 37.43
CA ALA A 57 -3.20 11.01 36.59
C ALA A 57 -3.35 10.16 35.31
N LEU A 58 -3.95 8.96 35.43
CA LEU A 58 -4.20 8.09 34.28
C LEU A 58 -5.23 8.70 33.31
N SER A 59 -6.28 9.36 33.81
CA SER A 59 -7.35 9.95 32.99
C SER A 59 -6.82 10.93 31.93
N ASP A 60 -5.85 11.78 32.29
CA ASP A 60 -5.25 12.74 31.37
C ASP A 60 -4.43 12.04 30.27
N ASP A 61 -3.72 10.96 30.62
CA ASP A 61 -2.93 10.16 29.69
C ASP A 61 -3.81 9.31 28.77
N LEU A 62 -4.99 8.88 29.24
CA LEU A 62 -5.91 8.04 28.47
C LEU A 62 -6.41 8.75 27.21
N VAL A 63 -6.70 10.06 27.28
CA VAL A 63 -7.16 10.83 26.12
C VAL A 63 -6.11 10.84 25.00
N LYS A 64 -4.85 11.15 25.34
CA LYS A 64 -3.74 11.18 24.38
C LYS A 64 -3.47 9.79 23.78
N SER A 65 -3.54 8.77 24.63
CA SER A 65 -3.34 7.38 24.23
C SER A 65 -4.43 6.88 23.30
N ASN A 66 -5.70 7.27 23.53
CA ASN A 66 -6.81 6.93 22.64
C ASN A 66 -6.56 7.45 21.23
N VAL A 67 -6.22 8.74 21.10
CA VAL A 67 -5.95 9.39 19.82
C VAL A 67 -4.79 8.71 19.08
N PHE A 68 -3.75 8.31 19.82
CA PHE A 68 -2.64 7.56 19.26
C PHE A 68 -3.05 6.19 18.70
N VAL A 69 -3.74 5.37 19.51
CA VAL A 69 -4.15 4.00 19.11
C VAL A 69 -5.15 4.03 17.95
N GLU A 70 -6.13 4.93 18.00
CA GLU A 70 -7.06 5.19 16.89
C GLU A 70 -6.31 5.60 15.62
N GLY A 71 -5.36 6.54 15.75
CA GLY A 71 -4.54 7.01 14.64
C GLY A 71 -3.75 5.90 13.97
N VAL A 72 -3.17 4.97 14.73
CA VAL A 72 -2.46 3.80 14.18
C VAL A 72 -3.42 2.84 13.50
N SER A 73 -4.59 2.55 14.09
CA SER A 73 -5.63 1.71 13.45
C SER A 73 -6.05 2.26 12.08
N HIS A 74 -6.30 3.57 12.00
CA HIS A 74 -6.66 4.25 10.75
C HIS A 74 -5.52 4.26 9.73
N LYS A 75 -4.26 4.43 10.16
CA LYS A 75 -3.09 4.33 9.26
C LYS A 75 -2.99 2.92 8.64
N ILE A 76 -3.16 1.86 9.45
CA ILE A 76 -3.12 0.48 8.95
C ILE A 76 -4.27 0.25 7.97
N ARG A 77 -5.50 0.68 8.30
CA ARG A 77 -6.66 0.60 7.40
C ARG A 77 -6.37 1.26 6.05
N ARG A 78 -5.82 2.47 6.05
CA ARG A 78 -5.44 3.17 4.81
C ARG A 78 -4.37 2.41 4.02
N GLN A 79 -3.38 1.84 4.70
CA GLN A 79 -2.33 1.03 4.07
C GLN A 79 -2.92 -0.21 3.38
N ILE A 80 -3.91 -0.87 3.99
CA ILE A 80 -4.64 -2.00 3.38
C ILE A 80 -5.35 -1.53 2.10
N GLU A 81 -6.14 -0.46 2.17
CA GLU A 81 -6.87 0.08 1.00
C GLU A 81 -5.92 0.44 -0.16
N ASP A 82 -4.75 1.01 0.15
CA ASP A 82 -3.75 1.37 -0.86
C ASP A 82 -3.10 0.13 -1.51
N LEU A 83 -2.87 -0.95 -0.75
CA LEU A 83 -2.31 -2.21 -1.23
C LEU A 83 -3.31 -3.07 -2.02
N GLU A 84 -4.59 -3.04 -1.64
CA GLU A 84 -5.68 -3.68 -2.39
C GLU A 84 -5.89 -3.00 -3.74
N ARG A 85 -5.95 -1.66 -3.74
CA ARG A 85 -6.04 -0.86 -4.96
C ARG A 85 -4.86 -1.13 -5.89
N ALA A 86 -3.66 -1.25 -5.33
CA ALA A 86 -2.46 -1.60 -6.11
C ALA A 86 -2.53 -3.01 -6.71
N GLY A 87 -3.25 -3.94 -6.09
CA GLY A 87 -3.48 -5.30 -6.61
C GLY A 87 -4.72 -5.45 -7.49
N GLY A 88 -5.49 -4.39 -7.71
CA GLY A 88 -6.74 -4.44 -8.49
C GLY A 88 -7.89 -5.17 -7.79
N VAL A 89 -7.83 -5.33 -6.46
CA VAL A 89 -8.88 -5.97 -5.65
C VAL A 89 -9.76 -4.88 -5.04
N GLU A 90 -11.09 -5.08 -5.05
CA GLU A 90 -12.01 -4.19 -4.33
C GLU A 90 -11.78 -4.28 -2.82
N SER A 91 -11.94 -3.17 -2.11
CA SER A 91 -11.66 -3.18 -0.66
C SER A 91 -12.56 -4.15 0.09
N GLY A 92 -11.92 -5.10 0.77
CA GLY A 92 -12.59 -6.07 1.62
C GLY A 92 -13.17 -5.42 2.88
N ALA A 93 -14.18 -6.06 3.46
CA ALA A 93 -14.61 -5.74 4.81
C ALA A 93 -13.51 -6.14 5.80
N LEU A 94 -13.11 -5.21 6.66
CA LEU A 94 -12.11 -5.49 7.69
C LEU A 94 -12.66 -6.45 8.74
N THR A 95 -11.80 -7.34 9.22
CA THR A 95 -12.14 -8.33 10.24
C THR A 95 -11.16 -8.25 11.41
N VAL A 96 -11.67 -8.58 12.60
CA VAL A 96 -10.89 -8.81 13.82
C VAL A 96 -11.05 -10.27 14.18
N ASP A 97 -9.94 -11.01 14.19
CA ASP A 97 -9.86 -12.45 14.44
C ASP A 97 -10.79 -13.27 13.53
N GLY A 98 -10.90 -12.84 12.26
CA GLY A 98 -11.77 -13.44 11.25
C GLY A 98 -13.26 -13.06 11.37
N VAL A 99 -13.62 -12.25 12.36
CA VAL A 99 -14.99 -11.75 12.57
C VAL A 99 -15.12 -10.34 12.00
N PRO A 100 -16.18 -9.99 11.25
CA PRO A 100 -16.39 -8.62 10.79
C PRO A 100 -16.37 -7.63 11.97
N VAL A 101 -15.74 -6.46 11.78
CA VAL A 101 -15.62 -5.42 12.83
C VAL A 101 -16.96 -5.13 13.51
N ASP A 102 -18.02 -4.97 12.73
CA ASP A 102 -19.37 -4.74 13.26
C ASP A 102 -19.83 -5.84 14.22
N THR A 103 -19.58 -7.11 13.88
CA THR A 103 -19.96 -8.24 14.74
C THR A 103 -19.07 -8.31 15.98
N TYR A 104 -17.77 -8.06 15.84
CA TYR A 104 -16.83 -8.01 16.94
C TYR A 104 -17.25 -6.98 18.00
N LEU A 105 -17.59 -5.75 17.58
CA LEU A 105 -18.05 -4.69 18.47
C LEU A 105 -19.32 -5.06 19.25
N THR A 106 -20.28 -5.71 18.60
CA THR A 106 -21.55 -6.10 19.23
C THR A 106 -21.43 -7.26 20.22
N ARG A 107 -20.32 -7.99 20.20
CA ARG A 107 -20.07 -9.18 21.01
C ARG A 107 -18.72 -9.09 21.73
N PHE A 108 -18.26 -7.88 22.01
CA PHE A 108 -16.99 -7.66 22.68
C PHE A 108 -16.92 -8.44 24.01
N VAL A 109 -15.79 -9.11 24.22
CA VAL A 109 -15.44 -9.82 25.45
C VAL A 109 -14.03 -9.41 25.81
N TRP A 110 -13.80 -9.14 27.09
CA TRP A 110 -12.48 -8.85 27.62
C TRP A 110 -11.56 -10.07 27.51
N ASP A 111 -10.37 -9.87 26.96
CA ASP A 111 -9.31 -10.85 26.84
C ASP A 111 -8.45 -10.85 28.11
N GLU A 112 -8.84 -11.70 29.07
CA GLU A 112 -8.13 -11.90 30.33
C GLU A 112 -6.70 -12.44 30.14
N GLY A 113 -6.47 -13.19 29.05
CA GLY A 113 -5.15 -13.76 28.75
C GLY A 113 -4.15 -12.71 28.32
N LYS A 114 -4.61 -11.71 27.56
CA LYS A 114 -3.79 -10.59 27.09
C LYS A 114 -3.74 -9.42 28.07
N TYR A 115 -4.83 -9.17 28.79
CA TYR A 115 -4.97 -8.07 29.75
C TYR A 115 -5.53 -8.57 31.09
N PRO A 116 -4.67 -9.10 31.99
CA PRO A 116 -5.13 -9.63 33.27
C PRO A 116 -5.82 -8.56 34.13
N THR A 117 -7.01 -8.86 34.65
CA THR A 117 -7.81 -7.93 35.49
C THR A 117 -7.09 -7.49 36.77
N MET A 118 -6.16 -8.32 37.27
CA MET A 118 -5.37 -8.04 38.47
C MET A 118 -4.14 -7.16 38.23
N SER A 119 -3.82 -6.86 36.96
CA SER A 119 -2.75 -5.94 36.61
C SER A 119 -3.17 -4.49 36.87
N PRO A 120 -2.26 -3.63 37.36
CA PRO A 120 -2.52 -2.20 37.46
C PRO A 120 -2.94 -1.61 36.10
N LEU A 121 -3.97 -0.75 36.09
CA LEU A 121 -4.48 -0.12 34.86
C LEU A 121 -3.40 0.58 34.03
N LYS A 122 -2.43 1.22 34.69
CA LYS A 122 -1.30 1.87 34.04
C LYS A 122 -0.41 0.88 33.27
N GLU A 123 -0.26 -0.34 33.76
CA GLU A 123 0.51 -1.39 33.07
C GLU A 123 -0.26 -1.92 31.85
N ILE A 124 -1.57 -2.11 31.97
CA ILE A 124 -2.44 -2.50 30.84
C ILE A 124 -2.38 -1.43 29.74
N VAL A 125 -2.52 -0.16 30.09
CA VAL A 125 -2.41 0.95 29.14
C VAL A 125 -1.02 1.01 28.51
N GLY A 126 0.03 0.90 29.32
CA GLY A 126 1.42 0.92 28.85
C GLY A 126 1.76 -0.24 27.92
N SER A 127 1.23 -1.44 28.17
CA SER A 127 1.42 -2.60 27.31
C SER A 127 0.72 -2.42 25.96
N ILE A 128 -0.51 -1.89 25.96
CA ILE A 128 -1.24 -1.54 24.72
C ILE A 128 -0.44 -0.50 23.91
N GLN A 129 0.00 0.59 24.54
CA GLN A 129 0.78 1.63 23.86
C GLN A 129 2.06 1.07 23.24
N THR A 130 2.81 0.27 24.00
CA THR A 130 4.09 -0.32 23.55
C THR A 130 3.85 -1.26 22.37
N GLN A 131 2.82 -2.10 22.45
CA GLN A 131 2.45 -3.02 21.38
C GLN A 131 2.05 -2.27 20.11
N VAL A 132 1.16 -1.27 20.23
CA VAL A 132 0.67 -0.49 19.09
C VAL A 132 1.79 0.33 18.46
N ALA A 133 2.69 0.91 19.26
CA ALA A 133 3.87 1.61 18.76
C ALA A 133 4.81 0.69 17.98
N LYS A 134 5.07 -0.52 18.50
CA LYS A 134 5.88 -1.52 17.79
C LYS A 134 5.26 -1.89 16.44
N ILE A 135 3.95 -2.12 16.40
CA ILE A 135 3.23 -2.41 15.15
C ILE A 135 3.33 -1.22 14.18
N GLU A 136 3.22 0.02 14.66
CA GLU A 136 3.38 1.19 13.81
C GLU A 136 4.77 1.25 13.16
N ASP A 137 5.82 0.99 13.93
CA ASP A 137 7.20 1.04 13.43
C ASP A 137 7.51 -0.13 12.48
N ASP A 138 7.06 -1.34 12.78
CA ASP A 138 7.17 -2.50 11.89
C ASP A 138 6.45 -2.24 10.55
N MET A 139 5.28 -1.59 10.58
CA MET A 139 4.54 -1.20 9.38
C MET A 139 5.36 -0.22 8.52
N LYS A 140 5.98 0.80 9.14
CA LYS A 140 6.79 1.79 8.42
C LYS A 140 7.98 1.13 7.72
N VAL A 141 8.67 0.21 8.38
CA VAL A 141 9.82 -0.51 7.80
C VAL A 141 9.40 -1.32 6.59
N ARG A 142 8.39 -2.19 6.73
CA ARG A 142 7.91 -3.04 5.63
C ARG A 142 7.34 -2.21 4.47
N ALA A 143 6.64 -1.12 4.78
CA ALA A 143 6.13 -0.21 3.76
C ALA A 143 7.26 0.50 3.01
N ALA A 144 8.36 0.87 3.69
CA ALA A 144 9.53 1.47 3.04
C ALA A 144 10.23 0.48 2.08
N GLU A 145 10.38 -0.78 2.50
CA GLU A 145 10.95 -1.85 1.66
C GLU A 145 10.13 -2.07 0.39
N TYR A 146 8.82 -2.22 0.52
CA TYR A 146 7.90 -2.35 -0.62
C TYR A 146 7.96 -1.12 -1.54
N ASN A 147 7.96 0.08 -0.97
CA ASN A 147 8.02 1.32 -1.74
C ASN A 147 9.33 1.49 -2.50
N ASN A 148 10.45 0.98 -1.98
CA ASN A 148 11.74 1.00 -2.67
C ASN A 148 11.69 0.20 -3.97
N VAL A 149 11.20 -1.04 -3.93
CA VAL A 149 11.09 -1.88 -5.15
C VAL A 149 10.09 -1.31 -6.14
N ARG A 150 8.96 -0.79 -5.65
CA ARG A 150 8.00 -0.07 -6.49
C ARG A 150 8.62 1.15 -7.18
N SER A 151 9.46 1.91 -6.48
CA SER A 151 10.18 3.05 -7.03
C SER A 151 11.20 2.64 -8.09
N GLN A 152 11.94 1.55 -7.85
CA GLN A 152 12.89 0.99 -8.81
C GLN A 152 12.19 0.57 -10.11
N LEU A 153 11.08 -0.17 -10.02
CA LEU A 153 10.28 -0.56 -11.18
C LEU A 153 9.72 0.65 -11.94
N SER A 154 9.21 1.66 -11.23
CA SER A 154 8.75 2.91 -11.85
C SER A 154 9.87 3.63 -12.59
N ALA A 155 11.08 3.69 -12.03
CA ALA A 155 12.25 4.27 -12.68
C ALA A 155 12.65 3.50 -13.95
N ILE A 156 12.62 2.16 -13.92
CA ILE A 156 12.91 1.33 -15.10
C ILE A 156 11.83 1.51 -16.17
N ASN A 157 10.56 1.50 -15.80
CA ASN A 157 9.45 1.72 -16.73
C ASN A 157 9.51 3.10 -17.38
N ARG A 158 9.90 4.15 -16.65
CA ARG A 158 10.12 5.49 -17.23
C ARG A 158 11.24 5.51 -18.27
N LYS A 159 12.35 4.80 -18.01
CA LYS A 159 13.44 4.65 -19.00
C LYS A 159 12.97 3.92 -20.26
N GLN A 160 12.02 2.99 -20.12
CA GLN A 160 11.40 2.32 -21.26
C GLN A 160 10.26 3.11 -21.92
N SER A 161 9.60 4.05 -21.25
CA SER A 161 8.47 4.77 -21.86
C SER A 161 8.85 6.06 -22.60
N GLY A 162 10.13 6.43 -22.63
CA GLY A 162 10.62 7.65 -23.28
C GLY A 162 10.54 7.63 -24.81
N SER A 163 10.77 8.79 -25.43
CA SER A 163 10.92 8.94 -26.89
C SER A 163 12.05 8.03 -27.42
N LEU A 164 11.90 7.50 -28.64
CA LEU A 164 12.91 6.67 -29.31
C LEU A 164 14.33 7.28 -29.30
N ALA A 165 14.43 8.62 -29.27
CA ALA A 165 15.70 9.36 -29.19
C ALA A 165 16.56 8.98 -27.96
N VAL A 166 15.92 8.63 -26.84
CA VAL A 166 16.58 8.46 -25.53
C VAL A 166 16.26 7.11 -24.86
N ARG A 167 15.17 6.45 -25.26
CA ARG A 167 14.75 5.14 -24.75
C ARG A 167 15.78 4.06 -25.07
N ASP A 168 15.78 3.01 -24.24
CA ASP A 168 16.40 1.74 -24.61
C ASP A 168 15.65 1.07 -25.79
N LEU A 169 16.42 0.61 -26.78
CA LEU A 169 15.93 0.01 -28.02
C LEU A 169 16.01 -1.53 -27.99
N SER A 170 16.66 -2.08 -26.96
CA SER A 170 16.81 -3.51 -26.66
C SER A 170 15.58 -4.35 -26.97
N ASN A 171 14.43 -3.93 -26.43
CA ASN A 171 13.15 -4.60 -26.50
C ASN A 171 12.38 -4.36 -27.82
N LEU A 172 12.92 -3.56 -28.74
CA LEU A 172 12.33 -3.26 -30.05
C LEU A 172 13.07 -3.94 -31.21
N VAL A 173 14.27 -4.48 -30.96
CA VAL A 173 15.12 -5.09 -31.97
C VAL A 173 15.09 -6.61 -31.84
N LYS A 174 14.78 -7.32 -32.92
CA LYS A 174 14.86 -8.78 -32.96
C LYS A 174 16.25 -9.22 -33.45
N PRO A 175 16.70 -10.43 -33.09
CA PRO A 175 17.96 -10.97 -33.59
C PRO A 175 18.02 -11.02 -35.13
N GLU A 176 16.87 -11.25 -35.78
CA GLU A 176 16.75 -11.26 -37.25
C GLU A 176 17.00 -9.89 -37.91
N ASP A 177 16.85 -8.80 -37.16
CA ASP A 177 17.02 -7.43 -37.65
C ASP A 177 18.48 -6.98 -37.60
N MET A 178 19.37 -7.79 -37.02
CA MET A 178 20.78 -7.48 -36.77
C MET A 178 21.69 -8.37 -37.60
N VAL A 179 22.40 -7.75 -38.55
CA VAL A 179 23.50 -8.40 -39.28
C VAL A 179 24.82 -7.87 -38.72
N THR A 180 25.56 -8.74 -38.03
CA THR A 180 26.92 -8.45 -37.54
C THR A 180 27.87 -9.46 -38.16
N SER A 181 28.78 -8.98 -39.02
CA SER A 181 29.88 -9.77 -39.56
C SER A 181 31.19 -9.00 -39.41
N GLU A 182 32.33 -9.62 -39.77
CA GLU A 182 33.64 -8.96 -39.70
C GLU A 182 33.70 -7.62 -40.46
N HIS A 183 32.84 -7.45 -41.47
CA HIS A 183 32.88 -6.28 -42.35
C HIS A 183 31.57 -5.50 -42.40
N LEU A 184 30.45 -6.10 -41.99
CA LEU A 184 29.13 -5.47 -42.01
C LEU A 184 28.63 -5.25 -40.59
N VAL A 185 28.08 -4.06 -40.35
CA VAL A 185 27.41 -3.70 -39.12
C VAL A 185 26.04 -3.13 -39.44
N THR A 186 25.07 -3.46 -38.58
CA THR A 186 23.73 -2.90 -38.66
C THR A 186 23.58 -1.84 -37.58
N LEU A 187 23.19 -0.63 -37.98
CA LEU A 187 22.92 0.50 -37.09
C LEU A 187 21.43 0.75 -36.98
N LEU A 188 21.03 1.44 -35.91
CA LEU A 188 19.66 1.88 -35.69
C LEU A 188 19.52 3.36 -35.99
N ALA A 189 18.69 3.71 -36.96
CA ALA A 189 18.39 5.08 -37.36
C ALA A 189 17.04 5.52 -36.79
N ILE A 190 17.05 6.61 -36.04
CA ILE A 190 15.88 7.28 -35.50
C ILE A 190 15.56 8.45 -36.41
N VAL A 191 14.42 8.35 -37.10
CA VAL A 191 14.03 9.24 -38.20
C VAL A 191 12.75 9.96 -37.81
N PRO A 192 12.68 11.30 -37.88
CA PRO A 192 11.45 12.03 -37.64
C PRO A 192 10.34 11.57 -38.59
N LYS A 193 9.10 11.48 -38.09
CA LYS A 193 7.96 10.94 -38.86
C LYS A 193 7.71 11.66 -40.18
N TYR A 194 7.91 12.98 -40.22
CA TYR A 194 7.78 13.79 -41.43
C TYR A 194 8.88 13.52 -42.47
N SER A 195 10.05 13.01 -42.05
CA SER A 195 11.21 12.74 -42.91
C SER A 195 11.39 11.26 -43.29
N GLN A 196 10.44 10.37 -42.96
CA GLN A 196 10.56 8.93 -43.32
C GLN A 196 10.76 8.71 -44.82
N LYS A 197 10.08 9.51 -45.67
CA LYS A 197 10.22 9.43 -47.13
C LYS A 197 11.61 9.88 -47.60
N ASP A 198 12.16 10.94 -47.00
CA ASP A 198 13.51 11.43 -47.32
C ASP A 198 14.59 10.44 -46.87
N TRP A 199 14.39 9.80 -45.71
CA TRP A 199 15.26 8.71 -45.26
C TRP A 199 15.31 7.59 -46.30
N LEU A 200 14.16 7.02 -46.66
CA LEU A 200 14.09 5.90 -47.61
C LEU A 200 14.64 6.26 -49.00
N ALA A 201 14.50 7.51 -49.42
CA ALA A 201 15.01 7.96 -50.72
C ALA A 201 16.52 8.24 -50.72
N SER A 202 17.12 8.53 -49.55
CA SER A 202 18.50 9.05 -49.51
C SER A 202 19.50 8.25 -48.70
N TYR A 203 19.09 7.35 -47.81
CA TYR A 203 20.01 6.62 -46.92
C TYR A 203 21.09 5.83 -47.68
N GLU A 204 20.74 5.25 -48.84
CA GLU A 204 21.68 4.50 -49.70
C GLU A 204 22.78 5.38 -50.31
N SER A 205 22.52 6.68 -50.43
CA SER A 205 23.42 7.66 -51.05
C SER A 205 24.23 8.46 -50.02
N LEU A 206 23.99 8.25 -48.72
CA LEU A 206 24.72 8.93 -47.65
C LEU A 206 26.19 8.51 -47.60
N ASP A 207 26.53 7.29 -48.02
CA ASP A 207 27.91 6.80 -48.08
C ASP A 207 28.07 5.74 -49.19
N THR A 208 29.30 5.53 -49.66
CA THR A 208 29.59 4.61 -50.77
C THR A 208 29.40 3.14 -50.41
N PHE A 209 29.52 2.79 -49.12
CA PHE A 209 29.49 1.41 -48.64
C PHE A 209 28.25 1.09 -47.79
N VAL A 210 27.09 1.65 -48.18
CA VAL A 210 25.78 1.30 -47.61
C VAL A 210 25.17 0.15 -48.40
N VAL A 211 24.57 -0.83 -47.73
CA VAL A 211 23.90 -1.96 -48.40
C VAL A 211 22.51 -1.51 -48.88
N PRO A 212 22.23 -1.52 -50.19
CA PRO A 212 20.93 -1.13 -50.71
C PRO A 212 19.81 -2.06 -50.22
N ARG A 213 18.61 -1.51 -50.05
CA ARG A 213 17.42 -2.21 -49.52
C ARG A 213 17.59 -2.86 -48.14
N SER A 214 18.61 -2.47 -47.38
CA SER A 214 18.83 -2.96 -46.01
C SER A 214 17.97 -2.28 -44.95
N SER A 215 17.35 -1.14 -45.27
CA SER A 215 16.58 -0.39 -44.27
C SER A 215 15.18 -0.94 -44.06
N LYS A 216 14.88 -1.36 -42.83
CA LYS A 216 13.58 -1.91 -42.41
C LYS A 216 13.05 -1.11 -41.23
N LYS A 217 11.75 -0.76 -41.26
CA LYS A 217 11.08 -0.10 -40.13
C LYS A 217 10.79 -1.14 -39.03
N LEU A 218 11.28 -0.89 -37.81
CA LEU A 218 11.08 -1.77 -36.65
C LEU A 218 9.91 -1.31 -35.78
N TYR A 219 9.86 -0.01 -35.50
CA TYR A 219 8.89 0.59 -34.59
C TYR A 219 8.63 2.05 -34.97
N GLU A 220 7.45 2.57 -34.64
CA GLU A 220 7.07 3.97 -34.87
C GLU A 220 6.33 4.48 -33.63
N ASP A 221 6.77 5.62 -33.09
CA ASP A 221 6.07 6.36 -32.04
C ASP A 221 5.34 7.58 -32.63
N ASN A 222 4.93 8.53 -31.78
CA ASN A 222 4.20 9.71 -32.23
C ASN A 222 5.08 10.68 -33.05
N GLU A 223 6.39 10.71 -32.83
CA GLU A 223 7.32 11.72 -33.37
C GLU A 223 8.38 11.11 -34.31
N TYR A 224 8.80 9.87 -34.05
CA TYR A 224 9.93 9.20 -34.68
C TYR A 224 9.58 7.79 -35.15
N ALA A 225 10.34 7.32 -36.14
CA ALA A 225 10.36 5.95 -36.59
C ALA A 225 11.76 5.37 -36.47
N LEU A 226 11.84 4.13 -35.98
CA LEU A 226 13.07 3.37 -35.85
C LEU A 226 13.27 2.50 -37.09
N TYR A 227 14.40 2.70 -37.75
CA TYR A 227 14.84 1.94 -38.92
C TYR A 227 16.15 1.22 -38.64
N THR A 228 16.36 0.08 -39.30
CA THR A 228 17.69 -0.52 -39.44
C THR A 228 18.41 0.10 -40.64
N VAL A 229 19.74 0.00 -40.66
CA VAL A 229 20.56 0.20 -41.85
C VAL A 229 21.83 -0.62 -41.73
N THR A 230 22.17 -1.39 -42.77
CA THR A 230 23.40 -2.19 -42.80
C THR A 230 24.42 -1.54 -43.72
N LEU A 231 25.65 -1.38 -43.23
CA LEU A 231 26.76 -0.76 -43.96
C LEU A 231 28.09 -1.40 -43.55
N PHE A 232 29.15 -1.08 -44.28
CA PHE A 232 30.49 -1.55 -43.91
C PHE A 232 31.01 -0.84 -42.66
N ALA A 233 31.63 -1.59 -41.76
CA ALA A 233 32.15 -1.06 -40.49
C ALA A 233 33.10 0.15 -40.66
N LYS A 234 33.90 0.16 -41.72
CA LYS A 234 34.86 1.23 -42.02
C LYS A 234 34.24 2.61 -42.33
N VAL A 235 32.94 2.68 -42.64
CA VAL A 235 32.27 3.95 -43.00
C VAL A 235 31.24 4.41 -41.97
N VAL A 236 31.15 3.74 -40.83
CA VAL A 236 30.15 4.01 -39.78
C VAL A 236 30.18 5.46 -39.31
N ASP A 237 31.36 6.00 -39.00
CA ASP A 237 31.48 7.34 -38.44
C ASP A 237 31.11 8.41 -39.48
N ASN A 238 31.54 8.24 -40.73
CA ASN A 238 31.18 9.15 -41.81
C ASN A 238 29.67 9.12 -42.11
N PHE A 239 29.07 7.92 -42.08
CA PHE A 239 27.63 7.76 -42.23
C PHE A 239 26.86 8.47 -41.11
N LYS A 240 27.28 8.33 -39.85
CA LYS A 240 26.66 9.00 -38.69
C LYS A 240 26.70 10.53 -38.82
N VAL A 241 27.82 11.10 -39.27
CA VAL A 241 27.95 12.55 -39.47
C VAL A 241 26.99 13.03 -40.54
N ARG A 242 26.97 12.38 -41.71
CA ARG A 242 26.08 12.74 -42.83
C ARG A 242 24.60 12.53 -42.52
N ALA A 243 24.27 11.47 -41.78
CA ALA A 243 22.93 11.25 -41.28
C ALA A 243 22.49 12.37 -40.33
N ARG A 244 23.37 12.81 -39.43
CA ARG A 244 23.11 13.90 -38.49
C ARG A 244 22.91 15.24 -39.18
N GLU A 245 23.66 15.54 -40.25
CA GLU A 245 23.48 16.75 -41.07
C GLU A 245 22.08 16.83 -41.70
N LYS A 246 21.47 15.68 -42.00
CA LYS A 246 20.08 15.58 -42.46
C LYS A 246 19.04 15.51 -41.33
N GLY A 247 19.47 15.61 -40.07
CA GLY A 247 18.59 15.54 -38.91
C GLY A 247 18.18 14.11 -38.50
N PHE A 248 18.88 13.08 -38.99
CA PHE A 248 18.69 11.70 -38.55
C PHE A 248 19.65 11.36 -37.40
N GLN A 249 19.13 10.72 -36.37
CA GLN A 249 19.96 10.25 -35.26
C GLN A 249 20.27 8.77 -35.44
N VAL A 250 21.54 8.42 -35.59
CA VAL A 250 21.98 7.02 -35.72
C VAL A 250 22.64 6.59 -34.41
N ARG A 251 22.17 5.47 -33.84
CA ARG A 251 22.70 4.88 -32.60
C ARG A 251 23.43 3.59 -32.90
N ASP A 252 24.57 3.44 -32.22
CA ASP A 252 25.22 2.13 -32.11
C ASP A 252 24.36 1.24 -31.25
N PHE A 253 24.18 0.01 -31.72
CA PHE A 253 23.45 -1.01 -30.99
C PHE A 253 24.10 -2.35 -31.25
N GLU A 254 24.60 -2.96 -30.19
CA GLU A 254 25.16 -4.29 -30.23
C GLU A 254 24.13 -5.25 -29.65
N TYR A 255 23.60 -6.12 -30.50
CA TYR A 255 22.65 -7.13 -30.06
C TYR A 255 23.40 -8.26 -29.35
N SER A 256 23.23 -8.33 -28.03
CA SER A 256 23.61 -9.51 -27.24
C SER A 256 22.34 -10.22 -26.76
N PRO A 257 22.08 -11.46 -27.22
CA PRO A 257 20.95 -12.24 -26.73
C PRO A 257 21.06 -12.55 -25.23
N GLU A 258 22.28 -12.72 -24.72
CA GLU A 258 22.53 -12.97 -23.30
C GLU A 258 22.11 -11.77 -22.44
N ALA A 259 22.46 -10.54 -22.86
CA ALA A 259 22.10 -9.33 -22.14
C ALA A 259 20.59 -9.03 -22.19
N GLN A 260 19.93 -9.34 -23.31
CA GLN A 260 18.46 -9.21 -23.42
C GLN A 260 17.74 -10.20 -22.50
N GLU A 261 18.20 -11.44 -22.48
CA GLU A 261 17.61 -12.49 -21.66
C GLU A 261 17.84 -12.21 -20.16
N SER A 262 19.05 -11.83 -19.76
CA SER A 262 19.34 -11.48 -18.36
C SER A 262 18.48 -10.30 -17.90
N TRP A 263 18.33 -9.28 -18.75
CA TRP A 263 17.51 -8.12 -18.43
C TRP A 263 16.01 -8.47 -18.29
N LYS A 264 15.48 -9.33 -19.17
CA LYS A 264 14.11 -9.82 -19.07
C LYS A 264 13.90 -10.61 -17.78
N GLN A 265 14.84 -11.48 -17.43
CA GLN A 265 14.79 -12.26 -16.19
C GLN A 265 14.85 -11.35 -14.95
N GLU A 266 15.71 -10.33 -14.95
CA GLU A 266 15.75 -9.33 -13.87
C GLU A 266 14.44 -8.56 -13.74
N MET A 267 13.84 -8.15 -14.86
CA MET A 267 12.55 -7.46 -14.87
C MET A 267 11.42 -8.35 -14.33
N GLU A 268 11.35 -9.59 -14.82
CA GLU A 268 10.35 -10.56 -14.35
C GLU A 268 10.51 -10.85 -12.87
N LYS A 269 11.76 -11.04 -12.40
CA LYS A 269 12.06 -11.22 -10.98
C LYS A 269 11.61 -10.01 -10.16
N LEU A 270 11.89 -8.78 -10.59
CA LEU A 270 11.46 -7.58 -9.86
C LEU A 270 9.92 -7.47 -9.79
N LEU A 271 9.20 -7.84 -10.85
CA LEU A 271 7.74 -7.86 -10.85
C LEU A 271 7.19 -8.92 -9.89
N GLN A 272 7.79 -10.12 -9.89
CA GLN A 272 7.44 -11.18 -8.95
C GLN A 272 7.73 -10.77 -7.50
N ASP A 273 8.90 -10.18 -7.24
CA ASP A 273 9.30 -9.69 -5.92
C ASP A 273 8.35 -8.58 -5.43
N GLN A 274 7.95 -7.65 -6.31
CA GLN A 274 6.98 -6.60 -5.98
C GLN A 274 5.64 -7.20 -5.54
N GLU A 275 5.12 -8.17 -6.29
CA GLU A 275 3.82 -8.77 -6.01
C GLU A 275 3.84 -9.67 -4.76
N ALA A 276 4.94 -10.40 -4.55
CA ALA A 276 5.17 -11.18 -3.35
C ALA A 276 5.25 -10.28 -2.10
N MET A 277 6.00 -9.18 -2.16
CA MET A 277 6.09 -8.20 -1.08
C MET A 277 4.75 -7.51 -0.81
N ARG A 278 4.01 -7.15 -1.86
CA ARG A 278 2.67 -6.56 -1.73
C ARG A 278 1.73 -7.49 -0.96
N THR A 279 1.68 -8.76 -1.36
CA THR A 279 0.80 -9.77 -0.76
C THR A 279 1.20 -10.06 0.69
N SER A 280 2.49 -10.23 0.95
CA SER A 280 3.03 -10.43 2.31
C SER A 280 2.75 -9.25 3.23
N LEU A 281 2.96 -8.01 2.76
CA LEU A 281 2.65 -6.80 3.50
C LEU A 281 1.15 -6.66 3.76
N LEU A 282 0.31 -6.93 2.77
CA LEU A 282 -1.15 -6.87 2.91
C LEU A 282 -1.66 -7.86 3.97
N GLN A 283 -1.21 -9.12 3.91
CA GLN A 283 -1.56 -10.14 4.91
C GLN A 283 -1.11 -9.72 6.32
N TRP A 284 0.09 -9.18 6.44
CA TRP A 284 0.58 -8.66 7.71
C TRP A 284 -0.25 -7.49 8.22
N CYS A 285 -0.60 -6.52 7.36
CA CYS A 285 -1.47 -5.39 7.72
C CYS A 285 -2.85 -5.85 8.21
N TYR A 286 -3.44 -6.89 7.59
CA TYR A 286 -4.70 -7.47 8.07
C TYR A 286 -4.59 -8.05 9.49
N ALA A 287 -3.54 -8.83 9.76
CA ALA A 287 -3.29 -9.37 11.09
C ALA A 287 -3.02 -8.25 12.12
N SER A 288 -2.21 -7.26 11.76
CA SER A 288 -1.92 -6.10 12.59
C SER A 288 -3.14 -5.23 12.85
N TYR A 289 -4.03 -5.07 11.87
CA TYR A 289 -5.29 -4.33 12.05
C TYR A 289 -6.17 -5.02 13.09
N SER A 290 -6.32 -6.35 13.00
CA SER A 290 -7.04 -7.15 14.00
C SER A 290 -6.50 -6.89 15.41
N GLU A 291 -5.18 -7.00 15.55
CA GLU A 291 -4.50 -6.86 16.84
C GLU A 291 -4.65 -5.44 17.42
N VAL A 292 -4.41 -4.40 16.60
CA VAL A 292 -4.54 -3.00 17.03
C VAL A 292 -5.99 -2.65 17.35
N PHE A 293 -6.95 -3.11 16.55
CA PHE A 293 -8.37 -2.83 16.79
C PHE A 293 -8.88 -3.53 18.06
N SER A 294 -8.48 -4.79 18.28
CA SER A 294 -8.77 -5.51 19.52
C SER A 294 -8.17 -4.77 20.72
N SER A 295 -6.89 -4.39 20.66
CA SER A 295 -6.23 -3.58 21.69
C SER A 295 -6.93 -2.24 21.92
N TRP A 296 -7.45 -1.61 20.86
CA TRP A 296 -8.21 -0.36 20.96
C TRP A 296 -9.52 -0.55 21.71
N MET A 297 -10.27 -1.63 21.46
CA MET A 297 -11.53 -1.88 22.20
C MET A 297 -11.30 -2.17 23.68
N HIS A 298 -10.22 -2.89 24.02
CA HIS A 298 -9.79 -3.06 25.41
C HIS A 298 -9.39 -1.73 26.05
N PHE A 299 -8.69 -0.89 25.29
CA PHE A 299 -8.34 0.46 25.73
C PHE A 299 -9.61 1.31 25.99
N CYS A 300 -10.60 1.26 25.10
CA CYS A 300 -11.89 1.91 25.32
C CYS A 300 -12.62 1.38 26.56
N ALA A 301 -12.56 0.06 26.83
CA ALA A 301 -13.09 -0.52 28.06
C ALA A 301 -12.41 0.04 29.32
N VAL A 302 -11.08 0.21 29.31
CA VAL A 302 -10.34 0.88 30.39
C VAL A 302 -10.76 2.34 30.53
N CYS A 303 -10.89 3.09 29.43
CA CYS A 303 -11.34 4.48 29.46
C CYS A 303 -12.72 4.63 30.12
N VAL A 304 -13.68 3.82 29.68
CA VAL A 304 -15.04 3.86 30.20
C VAL A 304 -15.05 3.44 31.67
N PHE A 305 -14.27 2.43 32.07
CA PHE A 305 -14.15 2.01 33.46
C PHE A 305 -13.57 3.11 34.37
N VAL A 306 -12.50 3.77 33.95
CA VAL A 306 -11.87 4.86 34.73
C VAL A 306 -12.80 6.06 34.85
N GLU A 307 -13.38 6.53 33.74
CA GLU A 307 -14.34 7.65 33.77
C GLU A 307 -15.57 7.31 34.63
N SER A 308 -16.03 6.06 34.56
CA SER A 308 -17.14 5.55 35.36
C SER A 308 -16.86 5.64 36.87
N ILE A 309 -15.67 5.23 37.31
CA ILE A 309 -15.28 5.33 38.71
C ILE A 309 -15.17 6.79 39.14
N LEU A 310 -14.51 7.62 38.33
CA LEU A 310 -14.31 9.04 38.64
C LEU A 310 -15.62 9.83 38.70
N ARG A 311 -16.64 9.45 37.93
CA ARG A 311 -17.95 10.13 37.92
C ARG A 311 -18.96 9.54 38.90
N TYR A 312 -18.97 8.21 39.10
CA TYR A 312 -20.10 7.51 39.71
C TYR A 312 -19.75 6.54 40.82
N VAL A 313 -18.47 6.21 41.05
CA VAL A 313 -17.99 5.24 42.06
C VAL A 313 -18.39 3.76 41.77
N CYS A 314 -19.43 3.45 40.97
CA CYS A 314 -19.80 2.09 40.50
C CYS A 314 -20.57 2.12 39.16
N CYS A 315 -20.38 1.14 38.25
CA CYS A 315 -20.93 1.22 36.88
C CYS A 315 -21.35 -0.07 36.18
N SER A 316 -22.18 0.10 35.13
CA SER A 316 -22.55 -0.87 34.09
C SER A 316 -22.38 -0.22 32.71
N CYS A 317 -21.61 -0.84 31.81
CA CYS A 317 -21.25 -0.27 30.50
C CYS A 317 -22.10 -0.86 29.35
N THR A 318 -22.38 -0.06 28.32
CA THR A 318 -23.28 -0.39 27.19
C THR A 318 -22.77 0.23 25.88
N ILE A 319 -22.93 -0.45 24.75
CA ILE A 319 -22.67 0.08 23.39
C ILE A 319 -23.97 0.14 22.60
N TYR A 320 -24.13 1.15 21.76
CA TYR A 320 -25.18 1.17 20.74
C TYR A 320 -24.65 1.65 19.40
N LYS A 321 -25.32 1.21 18.34
CA LYS A 321 -25.02 1.58 16.96
C LYS A 321 -26.03 2.61 16.48
N GLU A 322 -25.55 3.67 15.84
CA GLU A 322 -26.35 4.68 15.15
C GLU A 322 -26.37 4.40 13.64
#